data_AF-A0A6A3CMY4-F1
#
_entry.id   AF-A0A6A3CMY4-F1
#
_cell.length_a   1.000
_cell.length_b   1.000
_cell.length_c   1.000
_cell.angle_alpha   90.00
_cell.angle_beta   90.00
_cell.angle_gamma   90.00
#
_symmetry.space_group_name_H-M   'P 1'
#
loop_
_entity.id
_entity.type
_entity.pdbx_description
1 polymer ?
#
loop_
_entity_poly.entity_id
_entity_poly.type
_entity_poly.pdbx_seq_one_letter_code
_entity_poly.pdbx_strand_id
1 'polypeptide(L)'
;MAANFITQASLVQPNPSLHAKTLQNPSLSRLSKLSPSSSFCFLPKNRTLAVGKLLLASAVSDSKSSVLEDKKNNKNPIIVIDNYDSFTYNLCQYMGELGCHFEVYRNDELTVEDLKRKNPRGVLISPGPGTPQDSGISLQTVLELGPLVPLFGVCMGLQCIGEAFGGKIVRSPYGVMHGKSSPVYYDEKGEDGLFAGLSNPFNAGRYHSLVIEKDSFPDEALEVTAWTEDGLIMAARHKVYKHVQGVQFHPESIITSEGKTIVRNFIKLVERKEAAESLT
;
A
#
# COMPACT_ATOMS: atom_id res chain seq x y z
N MET A 1 24.73 -28.77 -60.65
CA MET A 1 24.37 -30.14 -61.05
C MET A 1 23.17 -30.57 -60.21
N ALA A 2 22.11 -31.05 -60.90
CA ALA A 2 20.91 -31.82 -60.52
C ALA A 2 20.50 -31.87 -59.02
N ALA A 3 19.31 -31.44 -58.57
CA ALA A 3 17.94 -31.86 -58.89
C ALA A 3 17.57 -33.29 -58.42
N ASN A 4 16.63 -33.39 -57.46
CA ASN A 4 15.44 -34.28 -57.40
C ASN A 4 14.94 -34.37 -55.93
N PHE A 5 13.72 -33.99 -55.52
CA PHE A 5 12.32 -34.28 -55.89
C PHE A 5 11.64 -35.32 -54.97
N ILE A 6 10.34 -35.05 -54.66
CA ILE A 6 9.26 -35.91 -54.10
C ILE A 6 9.04 -35.77 -52.57
N THR A 7 8.15 -34.89 -52.07
CA THR A 7 6.67 -34.94 -51.90
C THR A 7 6.11 -36.12 -51.08
N GLN A 8 5.43 -35.81 -49.98
CA GLN A 8 4.05 -36.29 -49.74
C GLN A 8 3.31 -35.41 -48.71
N ALA A 9 2.14 -34.94 -49.12
CA ALA A 9 1.08 -34.38 -48.28
C ALA A 9 0.09 -35.49 -47.92
N SER A 10 -0.58 -35.38 -46.77
CA SER A 10 -1.86 -36.05 -46.53
C SER A 10 -2.73 -35.19 -45.61
N LEU A 11 -3.97 -35.04 -46.08
CA LEU A 11 -5.07 -34.22 -45.59
C LEU A 11 -5.98 -35.02 -44.64
N VAL A 12 -6.89 -34.26 -43.99
CA VAL A 12 -8.27 -34.61 -43.60
C VAL A 12 -8.56 -34.80 -42.08
N GLN A 13 -9.44 -33.92 -41.58
CA GLN A 13 -10.15 -33.90 -40.27
C GLN A 13 -11.47 -34.74 -40.32
N PRO A 14 -12.52 -34.63 -39.45
CA PRO A 14 -12.75 -34.02 -38.12
C PRO A 14 -13.55 -34.89 -37.08
N ASN A 15 -13.67 -34.37 -35.83
CA ASN A 15 -14.65 -34.52 -34.71
C ASN A 15 -15.76 -35.61 -34.66
N PRO A 16 -16.20 -36.03 -33.45
CA PRO A 16 -17.47 -35.48 -32.90
C PRO A 16 -17.59 -35.30 -31.35
N SER A 17 -18.06 -34.11 -30.96
CA SER A 17 -19.19 -33.71 -30.08
C SER A 17 -19.67 -34.46 -28.80
N LEU A 18 -20.18 -33.61 -27.87
CA LEU A 18 -21.31 -33.74 -26.90
C LEU A 18 -21.06 -34.27 -25.46
N HIS A 19 -21.20 -33.39 -24.45
CA HIS A 19 -22.48 -33.25 -23.71
C HIS A 19 -22.47 -32.10 -22.68
N ALA A 20 -23.54 -31.29 -22.73
CA ALA A 20 -23.96 -30.35 -21.70
C ALA A 20 -25.03 -31.02 -20.81
N LYS A 21 -25.02 -30.74 -19.49
CA LYS A 21 -26.20 -30.86 -18.63
C LYS A 21 -26.21 -29.74 -17.59
N THR A 22 -27.32 -29.01 -17.61
CA THR A 22 -27.75 -27.95 -16.69
C THR A 22 -28.70 -28.56 -15.64
N LEU A 23 -28.96 -27.79 -14.55
CA LEU A 23 -30.07 -27.89 -13.58
C LEU A 23 -29.82 -28.92 -12.44
N GLN A 24 -30.10 -28.67 -11.17
CA GLN A 24 -31.13 -27.82 -10.55
C GLN A 24 -30.88 -27.70 -9.03
N ASN A 25 -31.17 -26.54 -8.44
CA ASN A 25 -31.44 -26.37 -7.01
C ASN A 25 -32.80 -26.98 -6.63
N PRO A 26 -33.00 -27.37 -5.36
CA PRO A 26 -34.29 -27.19 -4.70
C PRO A 26 -34.16 -26.39 -3.38
N SER A 27 -34.62 -25.15 -3.51
CA SER A 27 -35.55 -24.40 -2.66
C SER A 27 -36.09 -24.98 -1.32
N LEU A 28 -36.26 -24.02 -0.39
CA LEU A 28 -37.38 -23.81 0.56
C LEU A 28 -37.35 -24.63 1.86
N SER A 29 -37.53 -24.05 3.05
CA SER A 29 -38.45 -22.97 3.40
C SER A 29 -38.26 -22.45 4.84
N ARG A 30 -38.61 -21.17 5.05
CA ARG A 30 -39.40 -20.60 6.17
C ARG A 30 -38.79 -20.70 7.60
N LEU A 31 -38.90 -19.73 8.50
CA LEU A 31 -39.82 -18.59 8.64
C LEU A 31 -39.24 -17.65 9.72
N SER A 32 -39.20 -16.37 9.37
CA SER A 32 -39.69 -15.23 10.17
C SER A 32 -39.10 -14.84 11.54
N LYS A 33 -38.66 -13.58 11.56
CA LYS A 33 -39.19 -12.46 12.37
C LYS A 33 -38.63 -12.22 13.79
N LEU A 34 -38.23 -10.95 13.94
CA LEU A 34 -38.34 -10.04 15.10
C LEU A 34 -37.13 -9.96 16.06
N SER A 35 -36.49 -8.78 16.01
CA SER A 35 -35.79 -8.06 17.10
C SER A 35 -36.75 -7.73 18.27
N PRO A 36 -36.36 -7.09 19.41
CA PRO A 36 -35.11 -6.34 19.69
C PRO A 36 -34.55 -6.44 21.14
N SER A 37 -33.49 -5.65 21.40
CA SER A 37 -33.13 -4.98 22.67
C SER A 37 -32.53 -5.79 23.84
N SER A 38 -31.38 -5.33 24.37
CA SER A 38 -31.36 -4.49 25.59
C SER A 38 -29.92 -4.27 26.11
N SER A 39 -29.69 -3.04 26.56
CA SER A 39 -28.47 -2.53 27.17
C SER A 39 -28.28 -3.05 28.61
N PHE A 40 -27.03 -3.26 29.04
CA PHE A 40 -26.67 -3.41 30.46
C PHE A 40 -25.57 -2.41 30.83
N CYS A 41 -25.92 -1.47 31.72
CA CYS A 41 -25.01 -0.60 32.46
C CYS A 41 -24.83 -1.16 33.87
N PHE A 42 -23.60 -1.16 34.38
CA PHE A 42 -23.29 -1.42 35.80
C PHE A 42 -22.73 -0.15 36.45
N LEU A 43 -23.38 0.32 37.51
CA LEU A 43 -22.85 1.28 38.48
C LEU A 43 -21.96 0.56 39.52
N PRO A 44 -21.08 1.31 40.21
CA PRO A 44 -21.06 1.19 41.66
C PRO A 44 -21.18 2.54 42.38
N LYS A 45 -21.91 2.49 43.50
CA LYS A 45 -21.97 3.50 44.57
C LYS A 45 -20.82 3.28 45.55
N ASN A 46 -20.27 4.35 46.11
CA ASN A 46 -19.87 4.35 47.52
C ASN A 46 -20.00 5.75 48.14
N ARG A 47 -20.48 5.76 49.38
CA ARG A 47 -20.84 6.94 50.19
C ARG A 47 -19.76 7.20 51.25
N THR A 48 -19.32 8.46 51.32
CA THR A 48 -19.00 9.32 52.49
C THR A 48 -18.36 8.73 53.75
N LEU A 49 -17.30 9.41 54.23
CA LEU A 49 -17.24 9.96 55.59
C LEU A 49 -16.34 11.22 55.62
N ALA A 50 -16.73 12.24 56.37
CA ALA A 50 -16.06 13.53 56.52
C ALA A 50 -15.63 13.74 57.97
N VAL A 51 -14.40 14.23 58.23
CA VAL A 51 -14.03 14.91 59.49
C VAL A 51 -12.84 15.86 59.24
N GLY A 52 -12.94 17.10 59.76
CA GLY A 52 -11.80 17.78 60.41
C GLY A 52 -11.00 18.81 59.61
N LYS A 53 -11.29 20.10 59.87
CA LYS A 53 -10.50 21.28 59.50
C LYS A 53 -9.21 21.35 60.34
N LEU A 54 -8.05 21.58 59.72
CA LEU A 54 -6.94 22.32 60.33
C LEU A 54 -6.12 23.05 59.26
N LEU A 55 -5.93 24.35 59.47
CA LEU A 55 -5.20 25.29 58.62
C LEU A 55 -3.69 25.07 58.74
N LEU A 56 -2.98 25.03 57.61
CA LEU A 56 -1.61 25.51 57.50
C LEU A 56 -1.45 26.22 56.15
N ALA A 57 -1.32 27.53 56.18
CA ALA A 57 -0.95 28.33 55.02
C ALA A 57 0.54 28.11 54.74
N SER A 58 0.87 27.69 53.52
CA SER A 58 2.22 27.85 52.97
C SER A 58 2.08 28.33 51.53
N ALA A 59 2.63 29.51 51.29
CA ALA A 59 2.71 30.13 49.97
C ALA A 59 3.61 29.25 49.08
N VAL A 60 3.05 28.76 47.98
CA VAL A 60 3.83 28.22 46.88
C VAL A 60 3.44 28.99 45.64
N SER A 61 4.47 29.67 45.13
CA SER A 61 4.53 30.46 43.92
C SER A 61 3.74 29.87 42.76
N ASP A 62 3.02 30.76 42.06
CA ASP A 62 2.63 30.62 40.66
C ASP A 62 3.85 30.23 39.83
N SER A 63 4.07 28.93 39.68
CA SER A 63 4.82 28.41 38.54
C SER A 63 3.78 28.19 37.47
N LYS A 64 3.70 29.15 36.54
CA LYS A 64 3.27 28.88 35.17
C LYS A 64 4.17 27.76 34.67
N SER A 65 3.77 26.52 34.89
CA SER A 65 4.23 25.43 34.05
C SER A 65 3.71 25.78 32.67
N SER A 66 4.65 26.23 31.84
CA SER A 66 4.46 26.32 30.41
C SER A 66 4.03 24.93 29.94
N VAL A 67 2.72 24.74 29.85
CA VAL A 67 2.13 23.82 28.90
C VAL A 67 2.77 24.25 27.58
N LEU A 68 3.77 23.48 27.16
CA LEU A 68 4.24 23.49 25.80
C LEU A 68 3.00 23.14 24.99
N GLU A 69 2.33 24.17 24.49
CA GLU A 69 1.38 24.03 23.41
C GLU A 69 2.18 23.45 22.25
N ASP A 70 2.18 22.12 22.16
CA ASP A 70 2.40 21.44 20.91
C ASP A 70 1.40 22.05 19.94
N LYS A 71 1.88 23.00 19.14
CA LYS A 71 1.27 23.35 17.86
C LYS A 71 1.31 22.07 17.02
N LYS A 72 0.39 21.13 17.30
CA LYS A 72 0.06 20.02 16.42
C LYS A 72 -0.27 20.67 15.09
N ASN A 73 0.68 20.56 14.18
CA ASN A 73 0.55 20.99 12.80
C ASN A 73 -0.78 20.38 12.30
N ASN A 74 -1.79 21.21 12.09
CA ASN A 74 -3.15 20.79 11.72
C ASN A 74 -3.18 20.37 10.25
N LYS A 75 -2.30 19.44 9.91
CA LYS A 75 -2.07 18.91 8.58
C LYS A 75 -2.99 17.70 8.41
N ASN A 76 -3.71 17.63 7.30
CA ASN A 76 -4.48 16.46 6.94
C ASN A 76 -3.58 15.21 6.95
N PRO A 77 -4.12 14.01 7.25
CA PRO A 77 -3.32 12.81 7.40
C PRO A 77 -2.80 12.29 6.05
N ILE A 78 -1.69 11.56 6.08
CA ILE A 78 -1.42 10.53 5.06
C ILE A 78 -2.34 9.34 5.38
N ILE A 79 -3.04 8.82 4.38
CA ILE A 79 -3.86 7.61 4.58
C ILE A 79 -3.05 6.38 4.22
N VAL A 80 -3.00 5.41 5.13
CA VAL A 80 -2.47 4.07 4.90
C VAL A 80 -3.63 3.13 4.62
N ILE A 81 -3.65 2.53 3.44
CA ILE A 81 -4.57 1.46 3.08
C ILE A 81 -3.90 0.14 3.43
N ASP A 82 -4.40 -0.51 4.48
CA ASP A 82 -3.93 -1.80 4.98
C ASP A 82 -4.62 -2.95 4.26
N ASN A 83 -3.86 -3.69 3.46
CA ASN A 83 -4.32 -4.88 2.76
C ASN A 83 -4.16 -6.16 3.59
N TYR A 84 -4.41 -6.10 4.89
CA TYR A 84 -4.35 -7.26 5.80
C TYR A 84 -2.97 -7.89 5.94
N ASP A 85 -1.95 -7.03 6.05
CA ASP A 85 -0.56 -7.47 6.16
C ASP A 85 0.04 -7.23 7.55
N SER A 86 0.81 -8.20 8.03
CA SER A 86 1.48 -8.10 9.33
C SER A 86 2.57 -7.02 9.37
N PHE A 87 3.14 -6.65 8.23
CA PHE A 87 4.19 -5.66 8.11
C PHE A 87 3.67 -4.22 8.03
N THR A 88 2.37 -4.00 7.85
CA THR A 88 1.76 -2.66 7.86
C THR A 88 2.11 -1.89 9.14
N TYR A 89 2.18 -2.57 10.29
CA TYR A 89 2.57 -1.96 11.56
C TYR A 89 3.99 -1.35 11.51
N ASN A 90 4.94 -2.01 10.85
CA ASN A 90 6.33 -1.54 10.76
C ASN A 90 6.44 -0.29 9.87
N LEU A 91 5.69 -0.23 8.77
CA LEU A 91 5.57 0.98 7.94
C LEU A 91 5.00 2.14 8.76
N CYS A 92 3.92 1.89 9.50
CA CYS A 92 3.29 2.88 10.37
C CYS A 92 4.25 3.34 11.47
N GLN A 93 5.04 2.44 12.04
CA GLN A 93 6.08 2.77 13.02
C GLN A 93 7.11 3.72 12.41
N TYR A 94 7.62 3.45 11.20
CA TYR A 94 8.56 4.36 10.53
C TYR A 94 7.95 5.74 10.28
N MET A 95 6.70 5.80 9.85
CA MET A 95 5.98 7.08 9.67
C MET A 95 5.84 7.84 11.00
N GLY A 96 5.48 7.15 12.08
CA GLY A 96 5.34 7.74 13.42
C GLY A 96 6.66 8.24 13.99
N GLU A 97 7.74 7.48 13.84
CA GLU A 97 9.10 7.88 14.24
C GLU A 97 9.64 9.07 13.44
N LEU A 98 9.11 9.29 12.23
CA LEU A 98 9.41 10.46 11.40
C LEU A 98 8.47 11.65 11.70
N GLY A 99 7.60 11.54 12.70
CA GLY A 99 6.68 12.60 13.11
C GLY A 99 5.51 12.83 12.13
N CYS A 100 5.23 11.88 11.25
CA CYS A 100 4.14 11.99 10.30
C CYS A 100 2.78 11.73 10.97
N HIS A 101 1.79 12.57 10.67
CA HIS A 101 0.40 12.28 11.01
C HIS A 101 -0.22 11.37 9.93
N PHE A 102 -0.77 10.23 10.34
CA PHE A 102 -1.40 9.28 9.43
C PHE A 102 -2.63 8.61 10.07
N GLU A 103 -3.52 8.13 9.21
CA GLU A 103 -4.67 7.30 9.56
C GLU A 103 -4.59 5.97 8.79
N VAL A 104 -4.96 4.86 9.43
CA VAL A 104 -4.92 3.52 8.81
C VAL A 104 -6.35 3.01 8.63
N TYR A 105 -6.64 2.50 7.45
CA TYR A 105 -7.93 1.88 7.11
C TYR A 105 -7.69 0.57 6.37
N ARG A 106 -8.53 -0.44 6.64
CA ARG A 106 -8.53 -1.65 5.81
C ARG A 106 -9.04 -1.33 4.42
N ASN A 107 -8.62 -2.12 3.44
CA ASN A 107 -8.96 -1.93 2.04
C ASN A 107 -10.46 -2.07 1.70
N ASP A 108 -11.28 -2.52 2.65
CA ASP A 108 -12.71 -2.76 2.56
C ASP A 108 -13.54 -1.92 3.56
N GLU A 109 -12.89 -1.10 4.40
CA GLU A 109 -13.56 -0.27 5.42
C GLU A 109 -14.16 1.02 4.86
N LEU A 110 -13.59 1.55 3.77
CA LEU A 110 -13.96 2.84 3.17
C LEU A 110 -14.14 2.71 1.66
N THR A 111 -14.92 3.60 1.07
CA THR A 111 -14.93 3.81 -0.40
C THR A 111 -13.85 4.79 -0.82
N VAL A 112 -13.49 4.81 -2.11
CA VAL A 112 -12.56 5.84 -2.65
C VAL A 112 -13.16 7.25 -2.49
N GLU A 113 -14.48 7.39 -2.56
CA GLU A 113 -15.17 8.64 -2.28
C GLU A 113 -15.04 9.08 -0.82
N ASP A 114 -15.06 8.14 0.14
CA ASP A 114 -14.76 8.43 1.55
C ASP A 114 -13.32 8.93 1.70
N LEU A 115 -12.36 8.28 1.03
CA LEU A 115 -10.96 8.72 1.04
C LEU A 115 -10.81 10.14 0.49
N LYS A 116 -11.46 10.47 -0.62
CA LYS A 116 -11.46 11.84 -1.16
C LYS A 116 -12.02 12.85 -0.16
N ARG A 117 -13.12 12.53 0.53
CA ARG A 117 -13.72 13.39 1.56
C ARG A 117 -12.79 13.65 2.74
N LYS A 118 -11.93 12.69 3.08
CA LYS A 118 -10.91 12.85 4.12
C LYS A 118 -9.77 13.80 3.73
N ASN A 119 -9.68 14.15 2.44
CA ASN A 119 -8.69 15.08 1.90
C ASN A 119 -7.24 14.71 2.29
N PRO A 120 -6.78 13.48 2.01
CA PRO A 120 -5.45 13.04 2.39
C PRO A 120 -4.37 13.88 1.70
N ARG A 121 -3.29 14.16 2.41
CA ARG A 121 -2.09 14.78 1.80
C ARG A 121 -1.25 13.80 0.99
N GLY A 122 -1.47 12.50 1.17
CA GLY A 122 -0.79 11.42 0.49
C GLY A 122 -1.41 10.08 0.85
N VAL A 123 -1.11 9.06 0.06
CA VAL A 123 -1.62 7.70 0.25
C VAL A 123 -0.47 6.70 0.25
N LEU A 124 -0.47 5.79 1.22
CA LEU A 124 0.40 4.63 1.24
C LEU A 124 -0.47 3.38 1.08
N ILE A 125 -0.17 2.55 0.08
CA ILE A 125 -0.82 1.24 -0.11
C ILE A 125 0.14 0.18 0.41
N SER A 126 -0.26 -0.51 1.49
CA SER A 126 0.57 -1.49 2.16
C SER A 126 0.75 -2.77 1.32
N PRO A 127 1.71 -3.64 1.69
CA PRO A 127 1.72 -5.03 1.24
C PRO A 127 0.43 -5.75 1.63
N GLY A 128 0.25 -6.96 1.09
CA GLY A 128 -0.80 -7.89 1.51
C GLY A 128 -0.73 -9.21 0.77
N PRO A 129 -1.53 -10.20 1.21
CA PRO A 129 -1.66 -11.48 0.52
C PRO A 129 -2.53 -11.35 -0.73
N GLY A 130 -2.49 -12.37 -1.59
CA GLY A 130 -3.37 -12.46 -2.75
C GLY A 130 -2.86 -11.72 -3.99
N THR A 131 -3.79 -11.31 -4.84
CA THR A 131 -3.52 -10.52 -6.05
C THR A 131 -4.12 -9.11 -5.92
N PRO A 132 -3.77 -8.14 -6.77
CA PRO A 132 -4.40 -6.81 -6.71
C PRO A 132 -5.93 -6.81 -6.86
N GLN A 133 -6.53 -7.82 -7.47
CA GLN A 133 -8.00 -7.94 -7.52
C GLN A 133 -8.62 -8.18 -6.13
N ASP A 134 -7.84 -8.70 -5.18
CA ASP A 134 -8.26 -8.92 -3.79
C ASP A 134 -8.00 -7.67 -2.90
N SER A 135 -7.39 -6.61 -3.45
CA SER A 135 -6.89 -5.45 -2.69
C SER A 135 -7.94 -4.37 -2.40
N GLY A 136 -9.23 -4.71 -2.49
CA GLY A 136 -10.35 -3.80 -2.22
C GLY A 136 -10.25 -2.50 -3.01
N ILE A 137 -10.26 -1.36 -2.31
CA ILE A 137 -10.19 -0.02 -2.93
C ILE A 137 -8.83 0.35 -3.50
N SER A 138 -7.77 -0.45 -3.31
CA SER A 138 -6.39 -0.04 -3.63
C SER A 138 -6.19 0.25 -5.13
N LEU A 139 -6.73 -0.60 -6.02
CA LEU A 139 -6.62 -0.39 -7.47
C LEU A 139 -7.33 0.90 -7.91
N GLN A 140 -8.56 1.10 -7.43
CA GLN A 140 -9.34 2.30 -7.74
C GLN A 140 -8.70 3.57 -7.16
N THR A 141 -8.09 3.47 -5.98
CA THR A 141 -7.32 4.55 -5.35
C THR A 141 -6.15 4.98 -6.23
N VAL A 142 -5.41 4.05 -6.84
CA VAL A 142 -4.33 4.40 -7.78
C VAL A 142 -4.84 5.26 -8.93
N LEU A 143 -5.97 4.86 -9.53
CA LEU A 143 -6.53 5.55 -10.70
C LEU A 143 -7.11 6.93 -10.35
N GLU A 144 -7.78 7.04 -9.20
CA GLU A 144 -8.57 8.23 -8.89
C GLU A 144 -7.88 9.23 -7.96
N LEU A 145 -7.03 8.76 -7.04
CA LEU A 145 -6.27 9.60 -6.11
C LEU A 145 -4.81 9.76 -6.53
N GLY A 146 -4.23 8.77 -7.21
CA GLY A 146 -2.84 8.86 -7.71
C GLY A 146 -2.54 10.12 -8.54
N PRO A 147 -3.43 10.58 -9.44
CA PRO A 147 -3.24 11.84 -10.17
C PRO A 147 -3.25 13.10 -9.28
N LEU A 148 -3.84 13.01 -8.09
CA LEU A 148 -4.16 14.15 -7.23
C LEU A 148 -3.19 14.31 -6.07
N VAL A 149 -2.73 13.21 -5.48
CA VAL A 149 -1.91 13.19 -4.26
C VAL A 149 -0.76 12.18 -4.37
N PRO A 150 0.38 12.39 -3.67
CA PRO A 150 1.49 11.45 -3.69
C PRO A 150 1.04 10.08 -3.21
N LEU A 151 1.40 9.06 -3.96
CA LEU A 151 0.98 7.69 -3.72
C LEU A 151 2.22 6.79 -3.69
N PHE A 152 2.36 6.05 -2.59
CA PHE A 152 3.43 5.07 -2.42
C PHE A 152 2.89 3.66 -2.23
N GLY A 153 3.17 2.78 -3.19
CA GLY A 153 2.79 1.36 -3.12
C GLY A 153 3.94 0.46 -2.69
N VAL A 154 3.72 -0.43 -1.72
CA VAL A 154 4.71 -1.41 -1.27
C VAL A 154 4.25 -2.83 -1.58
N CYS A 155 5.10 -3.62 -2.23
CA CYS A 155 4.83 -5.00 -2.65
C CYS A 155 3.53 -5.12 -3.46
N MET A 156 2.42 -5.54 -2.84
CA MET A 156 1.11 -5.54 -3.48
C MET A 156 0.69 -4.14 -3.92
N GLY A 157 1.05 -3.07 -3.20
CA GLY A 157 0.78 -1.70 -3.63
C GLY A 157 1.44 -1.34 -4.97
N LEU A 158 2.68 -1.81 -5.24
CA LEU A 158 3.29 -1.65 -6.57
C LEU A 158 2.55 -2.48 -7.62
N GLN A 159 2.07 -3.67 -7.27
CA GLN A 159 1.30 -4.51 -8.18
C GLN A 159 -0.04 -3.84 -8.54
N CYS A 160 -0.72 -3.20 -7.59
CA CYS A 160 -1.89 -2.36 -7.85
C CYS A 160 -1.56 -1.23 -8.82
N ILE A 161 -0.40 -0.57 -8.67
CA ILE A 161 0.05 0.48 -9.61
C ILE A 161 0.26 -0.10 -11.00
N GLY A 162 1.02 -1.20 -11.12
CA GLY A 162 1.26 -1.86 -12.41
C GLY A 162 -0.03 -2.26 -13.10
N GLU A 163 -0.95 -2.90 -12.37
CA GLU A 163 -2.21 -3.38 -12.91
C GLU A 163 -3.19 -2.26 -13.29
N ALA A 164 -3.29 -1.21 -12.47
CA ALA A 164 -4.12 -0.05 -12.75
C ALA A 164 -3.80 0.59 -14.11
N PHE A 165 -2.53 0.54 -14.52
CA PHE A 165 -2.08 1.07 -15.81
C PHE A 165 -1.96 0.01 -16.92
N GLY A 166 -2.50 -1.19 -16.71
CA GLY A 166 -2.62 -2.23 -17.74
C GLY A 166 -1.53 -3.30 -17.73
N GLY A 167 -0.63 -3.28 -16.74
CA GLY A 167 0.36 -4.34 -16.55
C GLY A 167 -0.25 -5.64 -16.04
N LYS A 168 0.28 -6.79 -16.45
CA LYS A 168 -0.16 -8.07 -15.88
C LYS A 168 0.66 -8.43 -14.65
N ILE A 169 -0.03 -9.01 -13.66
CA ILE A 169 0.59 -9.56 -12.46
C ILE A 169 0.72 -11.07 -12.61
N VAL A 170 1.96 -11.56 -12.61
CA VAL A 170 2.29 -12.97 -12.85
C VAL A 170 3.10 -13.53 -11.69
N ARG A 171 3.18 -14.86 -11.61
CA ARG A 171 4.10 -15.54 -10.70
C ARG A 171 5.54 -15.13 -11.02
N SER A 172 6.32 -14.86 -9.97
CA SER A 172 7.74 -14.56 -10.11
C SER A 172 8.46 -15.66 -10.90
N PRO A 173 9.18 -15.34 -11.98
CA PRO A 173 9.87 -16.33 -12.82
C PRO A 173 10.99 -17.06 -12.06
N TYR A 174 11.47 -16.45 -10.97
CA TYR A 174 12.53 -17.00 -10.10
C TYR A 174 11.97 -17.73 -8.87
N GLY A 175 10.66 -18.00 -8.84
CA GLY A 175 9.98 -18.64 -7.73
C GLY A 175 9.63 -17.70 -6.57
N VAL A 176 9.11 -18.28 -5.49
CA VAL A 176 8.67 -17.55 -4.29
C VAL A 176 9.89 -17.10 -3.48
N MET A 177 9.90 -15.82 -3.11
CA MET A 177 10.99 -15.20 -2.37
C MET A 177 10.43 -14.67 -1.06
N HIS A 178 10.64 -15.41 0.04
CA HIS A 178 10.25 -14.99 1.40
C HIS A 178 11.49 -14.90 2.29
N GLY A 179 11.72 -13.71 2.88
CA GLY A 179 12.83 -13.48 3.81
C GLY A 179 14.21 -13.53 3.17
N LYS A 180 14.31 -13.27 1.86
CA LYS A 180 15.58 -13.24 1.14
C LYS A 180 16.03 -11.81 0.89
N SER A 181 17.32 -11.57 1.04
CA SER A 181 17.96 -10.31 0.63
C SER A 181 18.33 -10.39 -0.85
N SER A 182 18.23 -9.29 -1.57
CA SER A 182 18.75 -9.16 -2.94
C SER A 182 19.34 -7.76 -3.14
N PRO A 183 20.47 -7.64 -3.87
CA PRO A 183 20.96 -6.35 -4.33
C PRO A 183 19.97 -5.74 -5.32
N VAL A 184 19.53 -4.51 -5.05
CA VAL A 184 18.64 -3.74 -5.90
C VAL A 184 19.40 -2.53 -6.45
N TYR A 185 19.46 -2.47 -7.77
CA TYR A 185 19.97 -1.33 -8.51
C TYR A 185 18.82 -0.36 -8.79
N TYR A 186 19.12 0.93 -8.85
CA TYR A 186 18.11 1.94 -9.19
C TYR A 186 18.69 3.06 -10.05
N ASP A 187 17.81 3.72 -10.79
CA ASP A 187 18.08 4.95 -11.52
C ASP A 187 16.83 5.85 -11.53
N GLU A 188 16.93 7.00 -10.88
CA GLU A 188 15.88 8.03 -10.86
C GLU A 188 16.18 9.21 -11.81
N LYS A 189 17.19 9.06 -12.70
CA LYS A 189 17.61 10.05 -13.70
C LYS A 189 17.97 11.41 -13.11
N GLY A 190 18.54 11.40 -11.91
CA GLY A 190 18.92 12.61 -11.16
C GLY A 190 17.74 13.35 -10.50
N GLU A 191 16.53 12.78 -10.51
CA GLU A 191 15.41 13.31 -9.74
C GLU A 191 15.47 12.81 -8.29
N ASP A 192 15.10 13.68 -7.33
CA ASP A 192 14.96 13.29 -5.92
C ASP A 192 13.66 12.47 -5.72
N GLY A 193 13.70 11.17 -5.99
CA GLY A 193 12.59 10.24 -5.79
C GLY A 193 12.65 9.46 -4.48
N LEU A 194 12.19 8.21 -4.52
CA LEU A 194 12.19 7.31 -3.36
C LEU A 194 13.60 6.87 -2.96
N PHE A 195 14.54 6.81 -3.89
CA PHE A 195 15.90 6.27 -3.69
C PHE A 195 16.96 7.34 -3.43
N ALA A 196 16.56 8.61 -3.31
CA ALA A 196 17.47 9.69 -2.99
C ALA A 196 18.28 9.42 -1.71
N GLY A 197 19.61 9.41 -1.85
CA GLY A 197 20.56 9.21 -0.75
C GLY A 197 20.78 7.76 -0.32
N LEU A 198 20.33 6.77 -1.08
CA LEU A 198 20.60 5.35 -0.84
C LEU A 198 21.92 4.89 -1.48
N SER A 199 22.46 3.76 -1.02
CA SER A 199 23.53 3.05 -1.73
C SER A 199 23.04 2.42 -3.04
N ASN A 200 23.89 2.34 -4.08
CA ASN A 200 23.53 1.74 -5.37
C ASN A 200 24.59 0.70 -5.81
N PRO A 201 24.28 -0.61 -5.75
CA PRO A 201 23.03 -1.20 -5.27
C PRO A 201 22.90 -1.14 -3.74
N PHE A 202 21.66 -1.22 -3.24
CA PHE A 202 21.36 -1.45 -1.81
C PHE A 202 20.76 -2.84 -1.61
N ASN A 203 20.79 -3.34 -0.37
CA ASN A 203 20.17 -4.62 -0.02
C ASN A 203 18.69 -4.44 0.36
N ALA A 204 17.81 -5.21 -0.27
CA ALA A 204 16.37 -5.18 -0.01
C ALA A 204 15.80 -6.56 0.36
N GLY A 205 14.92 -6.57 1.35
CA GLY A 205 14.17 -7.76 1.78
C GLY A 205 12.97 -8.06 0.87
N ARG A 206 12.89 -9.30 0.38
CA ARG A 206 11.86 -9.75 -0.56
C ARG A 206 10.92 -10.79 0.06
N TYR A 207 9.62 -10.58 -0.12
CA TYR A 207 8.54 -11.41 0.42
C TYR A 207 7.42 -11.71 -0.59
N HIS A 208 7.69 -11.56 -1.88
CA HIS A 208 6.65 -11.62 -2.90
C HIS A 208 6.71 -12.93 -3.70
N SER A 209 5.52 -13.37 -4.13
CA SER A 209 5.34 -14.50 -5.05
C SER A 209 4.83 -14.07 -6.43
N LEU A 210 4.35 -12.83 -6.53
CA LEU A 210 3.86 -12.19 -7.73
C LEU A 210 4.71 -10.96 -8.06
N VAL A 211 4.73 -10.59 -9.34
CA VAL A 211 5.48 -9.46 -9.89
C VAL A 211 4.74 -8.89 -11.10
N ILE A 212 5.06 -7.64 -11.47
CA ILE A 212 4.66 -7.10 -12.76
C ILE A 212 5.43 -7.85 -13.86
N GLU A 213 4.71 -8.40 -14.84
CA GLU A 213 5.30 -9.07 -15.98
C GLU A 213 6.06 -8.06 -16.86
N LYS A 214 7.30 -8.40 -17.22
CA LYS A 214 8.17 -7.52 -18.01
C LYS A 214 7.60 -7.25 -19.41
N ASP A 215 7.07 -8.28 -20.08
CA ASP A 215 6.60 -8.20 -21.46
C ASP A 215 5.28 -7.43 -21.60
N SER A 216 4.51 -7.30 -20.52
CA SER A 216 3.30 -6.48 -20.46
C SER A 216 3.45 -5.26 -19.55
N PHE A 217 4.69 -4.86 -19.24
CA PHE A 217 4.91 -3.67 -18.44
C PHE A 217 4.30 -2.45 -19.15
N PRO A 218 3.51 -1.60 -18.47
CA PRO A 218 2.77 -0.52 -19.11
C PRO A 218 3.67 0.69 -19.35
N ASP A 219 4.63 0.56 -20.28
CA ASP A 219 5.64 1.57 -20.58
C ASP A 219 5.04 2.93 -20.99
N GLU A 220 3.83 2.99 -21.54
CA GLU A 220 3.20 4.28 -21.87
C GLU A 220 2.92 5.13 -20.62
N ALA A 221 2.60 4.49 -19.49
CA ALA A 221 2.24 5.17 -18.25
C ALA A 221 3.35 5.16 -17.20
N LEU A 222 4.10 4.06 -17.10
CA LEU A 222 5.09 3.82 -16.05
C LEU A 222 6.52 3.77 -16.62
N GLU A 223 7.49 4.11 -15.78
CA GLU A 223 8.90 3.81 -16.00
C GLU A 223 9.44 2.96 -14.85
N VAL A 224 10.30 1.99 -15.16
CA VAL A 224 11.02 1.20 -14.16
C VAL A 224 12.10 2.08 -13.53
N THR A 225 12.15 2.11 -12.20
CA THR A 225 13.12 2.91 -11.44
C THR A 225 14.09 2.07 -10.61
N ALA A 226 13.78 0.79 -10.38
CA ALA A 226 14.70 -0.14 -9.74
C ALA A 226 14.54 -1.57 -10.26
N TRP A 227 15.62 -2.33 -10.25
CA TRP A 227 15.67 -3.72 -10.70
C TRP A 227 16.75 -4.55 -9.97
N THR A 228 16.61 -5.88 -9.98
CA THR A 228 17.71 -6.79 -9.62
C THR A 228 18.59 -7.12 -10.82
N GLU A 229 19.76 -7.72 -10.60
CA GLU A 229 20.73 -8.07 -11.64
C GLU A 229 20.13 -8.90 -12.80
N ASP A 230 19.17 -9.76 -12.48
CA ASP A 230 18.42 -10.60 -13.43
C ASP A 230 17.28 -9.86 -14.15
N GLY A 231 17.20 -8.54 -13.99
CA GLY A 231 16.24 -7.66 -14.64
C GLY A 231 14.82 -7.71 -14.08
N LEU A 232 14.61 -8.29 -12.89
CA LEU A 232 13.29 -8.26 -12.25
C LEU A 232 12.97 -6.85 -11.76
N ILE A 233 11.77 -6.37 -12.09
CA ILE A 233 11.28 -5.04 -11.74
C ILE A 233 11.12 -4.96 -10.22
N MET A 234 11.86 -4.05 -9.59
CA MET A 234 11.85 -3.80 -8.14
C MET A 234 11.18 -2.49 -7.77
N ALA A 235 11.03 -1.56 -8.71
CA ALA A 235 10.27 -0.34 -8.51
C ALA A 235 9.81 0.27 -9.83
N ALA A 236 8.72 1.03 -9.77
CA ALA A 236 8.24 1.82 -10.89
C ALA A 236 7.69 3.16 -10.43
N ARG A 237 7.68 4.12 -11.34
CA ARG A 237 7.14 5.47 -11.16
C ARG A 237 6.26 5.84 -12.35
N HIS A 238 5.16 6.53 -12.10
CA HIS A 238 4.32 7.04 -13.19
C HIS A 238 5.03 8.18 -13.94
N LYS A 239 4.99 8.19 -15.28
CA LYS A 239 5.72 9.13 -16.13
C LYS A 239 5.23 10.57 -16.02
N VAL A 240 3.91 10.77 -15.96
CA VAL A 240 3.27 12.10 -15.78
C VAL A 240 3.16 12.46 -14.29
N TYR A 241 2.39 11.69 -13.52
CA TYR A 241 2.26 11.85 -12.06
C TYR A 241 3.48 11.28 -11.32
N LYS A 242 4.65 11.94 -11.41
CA LYS A 242 5.93 11.46 -10.82
C LYS A 242 5.87 11.16 -9.31
N HIS A 243 4.86 11.67 -8.61
CA HIS A 243 4.62 11.40 -7.19
C HIS A 243 3.88 10.06 -6.93
N VAL A 244 3.48 9.33 -7.97
CA VAL A 244 2.97 7.96 -7.89
C VAL A 244 4.12 6.99 -8.13
N GLN A 245 4.53 6.30 -7.08
CA GLN A 245 5.69 5.42 -7.09
C GLN A 245 5.40 4.15 -6.28
N GLY A 246 6.12 3.07 -6.58
CA GLY A 246 6.03 1.87 -5.77
C GLY A 246 7.26 1.00 -5.83
N VAL A 247 7.42 0.14 -4.83
CA VAL A 247 8.52 -0.82 -4.68
C VAL A 247 8.00 -2.24 -4.52
N GLN A 248 8.69 -3.22 -5.07
CA GLN A 248 8.32 -4.64 -5.02
C GLN A 248 8.81 -5.33 -3.73
N PHE A 249 9.87 -4.79 -3.14
CA PHE A 249 10.46 -5.25 -1.89
C PHE A 249 9.83 -4.55 -0.68
N HIS A 250 10.23 -4.95 0.53
CA HIS A 250 9.68 -4.46 1.79
C HIS A 250 10.67 -3.51 2.49
N PRO A 251 10.52 -2.18 2.36
CA PRO A 251 11.35 -1.21 3.07
C PRO A 251 11.22 -1.32 4.60
N GLU A 252 10.11 -1.83 5.10
CA GLU A 252 9.85 -2.03 6.52
C GLU A 252 10.46 -3.32 7.09
N SER A 253 11.04 -4.16 6.24
CA SER A 253 11.76 -5.36 6.69
C SER A 253 13.09 -4.97 7.33
N ILE A 254 13.44 -5.66 8.42
CA ILE A 254 14.78 -5.57 9.04
C ILE A 254 15.92 -5.92 8.08
N ILE A 255 15.64 -6.66 7.00
CA ILE A 255 16.61 -6.99 5.95
C ILE A 255 16.97 -5.73 5.12
N THR A 256 16.03 -4.79 4.98
CA THR A 256 16.23 -3.56 4.20
C THR A 256 16.75 -2.45 5.11
N SER A 257 18.06 -2.42 5.35
CA SER A 257 18.69 -1.46 6.29
C SER A 257 18.37 0.01 6.00
N GLU A 258 18.18 0.36 4.72
CA GLU A 258 17.93 1.73 4.27
C GLU A 258 16.43 2.05 4.12
N GLY A 259 15.53 1.14 4.46
CA GLY A 259 14.11 1.27 4.13
C GLY A 259 13.39 2.41 4.87
N LYS A 260 13.83 2.78 6.07
CA LYS A 260 13.34 4.00 6.75
C LYS A 260 13.67 5.28 5.97
N THR A 261 14.78 5.31 5.23
CA THR A 261 15.12 6.44 4.35
C THR A 261 14.16 6.50 3.16
N ILE A 262 13.73 5.37 2.61
CA ILE A 262 12.71 5.32 1.55
C ILE A 262 11.38 5.93 2.04
N VAL A 263 10.91 5.52 3.23
CA VAL A 263 9.68 6.09 3.83
C VAL A 263 9.84 7.60 4.09
N ARG A 264 11.01 8.04 4.55
CA ARG A 264 11.32 9.48 4.71
C ARG A 264 11.24 10.22 3.37
N ASN A 265 11.76 9.65 2.29
CA ASN A 265 11.73 10.26 0.97
C ASN A 265 10.29 10.37 0.44
N PHE A 266 9.43 9.39 0.68
CA PHE A 266 8.00 9.50 0.40
C PHE A 266 7.34 10.66 1.16
N ILE A 267 7.61 10.82 2.46
CA ILE A 267 7.07 11.94 3.25
C ILE A 267 7.55 13.28 2.69
N LYS A 268 8.83 13.38 2.28
CA LYS A 268 9.34 14.58 1.60
C LYS A 268 8.64 14.86 0.27
N LEU A 269 8.28 13.83 -0.51
CA LEU A 269 7.49 14.01 -1.73
C LEU A 269 6.13 14.64 -1.43
N VAL A 270 5.48 14.22 -0.33
CA VAL A 270 4.26 14.84 0.17
C VAL A 270 4.47 16.32 0.51
N GLU A 271 5.48 16.63 1.31
CA GLU A 271 5.76 18.02 1.71
C GLU A 271 6.09 18.94 0.52
N ARG A 272 6.83 18.43 -0.48
CA ARG A 272 7.16 19.20 -1.68
C ARG A 272 5.93 19.51 -2.53
N LYS A 273 5.00 18.56 -2.68
CA LYS A 273 3.77 18.79 -3.45
C LYS A 273 2.90 19.85 -2.79
N GLU A 274 2.76 19.81 -1.48
CA GLU A 274 2.02 20.83 -0.74
C GLU A 274 2.67 22.21 -0.84
N ALA A 275 4.00 22.26 -0.76
CA ALA A 275 4.73 23.50 -0.97
C ALA A 275 4.48 24.07 -2.37
N ALA A 276 4.47 23.22 -3.40
CA ALA A 276 4.17 23.62 -4.78
C ALA A 276 2.73 24.15 -4.93
N GLU A 277 1.74 23.50 -4.30
CA GLU A 277 0.33 23.93 -4.32
C GLU A 277 0.09 25.23 -3.53
N SER A 278 0.88 25.49 -2.49
CA SER A 278 0.78 26.76 -1.74
C SER A 278 1.35 27.98 -2.47
N LEU A 279 2.13 27.75 -3.55
CA LEU A 279 2.77 28.78 -4.36
C LEU A 279 1.95 29.14 -5.62
N THR A 280 0.91 28.37 -5.94
CA THR A 280 0.01 28.57 -7.09
C THR A 280 -1.30 29.20 -6.68
#